data_AF-A0A969BWW3-F1
#
_entry.id   AF-A0A969BWW3-F1
#
_cell.length_a   1.000
_cell.length_b   1.000
_cell.length_c   1.000
_cell.angle_alpha   90.00
_cell.angle_beta   90.00
_cell.angle_gamma   90.00
#
_symmetry.space_group_name_H-M   'P 1'
#
loop_
_entity.id
_entity.type
_entity.pdbx_description
1 polymer ?
#
loop_
_entity_poly.entity_id
_entity_poly.type
_entity_poly.pdbx_seq_one_letter_code
_entity_poly.pdbx_strand_id
1 'polypeptide(L)'
;MSRRYITVAEQQQVIDRARRRCEYCQCHMDYTSQSFALEHILAIANGGVTSLDNLALACGGCNGHKAVKQAAIDPADQISVVLYHPRLDVWGEHFCWSEDALEMIGLTSTGRATIAALQLNRSGVINVRRLLILADLHPPDLD
;
A
#
# COMPACT_ATOMS: atom_id res chain seq x y z
N MET A 1 5.23 21.78 8.17
CA MET A 1 5.11 21.31 9.58
C MET A 1 6.23 20.33 9.87
N SER A 2 6.74 20.28 11.10
CA SER A 2 7.77 19.30 11.48
C SER A 2 7.17 17.92 11.77
N ARG A 3 7.89 16.86 11.43
CA ARG A 3 7.50 15.48 11.76
C ARG A 3 7.67 15.30 13.26
N ARG A 4 6.56 15.27 14.02
CA ARG A 4 6.63 14.86 15.43
C ARG A 4 7.02 13.39 15.53
N TYR A 5 7.54 13.01 16.70
CA TYR A 5 7.78 11.63 17.06
C TYR A 5 6.47 10.82 17.02
N ILE A 6 6.55 9.62 16.44
CA ILE A 6 5.48 8.61 16.46
C ILE A 6 5.80 7.65 17.60
N THR A 7 4.94 7.62 18.61
CA THR A 7 5.15 6.82 19.81
C THR A 7 5.10 5.32 19.51
N VAL A 8 5.78 4.49 20.29
CA VAL A 8 5.75 3.03 20.12
C VAL A 8 4.32 2.48 20.09
N ALA A 9 3.42 3.02 20.90
CA ALA A 9 2.01 2.64 20.89
C ALA A 9 1.32 2.96 19.56
N GLU A 10 1.55 4.14 18.99
CA GLU A 10 1.02 4.50 17.66
C GLU A 10 1.63 3.64 16.55
N GLN A 11 2.92 3.30 16.64
CA GLN A 11 3.56 2.40 15.68
C GLN A 11 2.90 1.01 15.71
N GLN A 12 2.71 0.46 16.90
CA GLN A 12 2.06 -0.84 17.09
C GLN A 12 0.61 -0.81 16.59
N GLN A 13 -0.14 0.26 16.88
CA GLN A 13 -1.52 0.41 16.42
C GLN A 13 -1.63 0.40 14.89
N VAL A 14 -0.72 1.07 14.18
CA VAL A 14 -0.71 1.05 12.70
C VAL A 14 -0.33 -0.33 12.18
N ILE A 15 0.64 -1.01 12.80
CA ILE A 15 1.08 -2.36 12.40
C ILE A 15 -0.05 -3.39 12.59
N ASP A 16 -0.72 -3.35 13.74
CA ASP A 16 -1.80 -4.30 14.07
C ASP A 16 -3.02 -4.07 13.18
N ARG A 17 -3.41 -2.81 12.96
CA ARG A 17 -4.50 -2.45 12.04
C ARG A 17 -4.23 -2.94 10.62
N ALA A 18 -2.98 -2.81 10.17
CA ALA A 18 -2.56 -3.28 8.85
C ALA A 18 -2.32 -4.80 8.79
N ARG A 19 -2.55 -5.53 9.90
CA ARG A 19 -2.27 -6.97 10.04
C ARG A 19 -0.86 -7.33 9.57
N ARG A 20 0.11 -6.46 9.88
CA ARG A 20 1.53 -6.63 9.50
C ARG A 20 1.76 -6.64 7.97
N ARG A 21 0.81 -6.14 7.17
CA ARG A 21 0.90 -6.06 5.70
C ARG A 21 1.06 -4.63 5.22
N CYS A 22 1.70 -4.47 4.07
CA CYS A 22 1.74 -3.19 3.38
C CYS A 22 0.31 -2.83 2.96
N GLU A 23 -0.21 -1.69 3.41
CA GLU A 23 -1.60 -1.28 3.14
C GLU A 23 -1.86 -0.97 1.65
N TYR A 24 -0.81 -0.96 0.80
CA TYR A 24 -0.92 -0.80 -0.65
C TYR A 24 -0.76 -2.13 -1.41
N CYS A 25 0.40 -2.81 -1.30
CA CYS A 25 0.68 -4.01 -2.09
C CYS A 25 0.40 -5.35 -1.37
N GLN A 26 -0.08 -5.28 -0.13
CA GLN A 26 -0.43 -6.42 0.73
C GLN A 26 0.73 -7.40 1.03
N CYS A 27 1.98 -7.02 0.77
CA CYS A 27 3.13 -7.86 1.15
C CYS A 27 3.28 -7.86 2.68
N HIS A 28 3.54 -9.03 3.26
CA HIS A 28 3.68 -9.22 4.69
C HIS A 28 5.07 -8.81 5.17
N MET A 29 5.16 -8.01 6.23
CA MET A 29 6.43 -7.49 6.74
C MET A 29 7.39 -8.60 7.21
N ASP A 30 6.86 -9.75 7.66
CA ASP A 30 7.68 -10.87 8.16
C ASP A 30 8.37 -11.67 7.06
N TYR A 31 7.97 -11.48 5.79
CA TYR A 31 8.53 -12.18 4.63
C TYR A 31 9.26 -11.24 3.67
N THR A 32 9.62 -10.06 4.15
CA THR A 32 10.35 -9.06 3.37
C THR A 32 11.64 -8.67 4.07
N SER A 33 12.72 -8.52 3.31
CA SER A 33 14.02 -8.08 3.85
C SER A 33 14.11 -6.57 4.08
N GLN A 34 13.14 -5.80 3.57
CA GLN A 34 13.11 -4.34 3.72
C GLN A 34 12.31 -3.94 4.95
N SER A 35 12.81 -2.95 5.69
CA SER A 35 12.04 -2.30 6.75
C SER A 35 10.81 -1.61 6.18
N PHE A 36 9.74 -1.62 6.96
CA PHE A 36 8.52 -0.90 6.65
C PHE A 36 8.55 0.50 7.26
N ALA A 37 7.85 1.42 6.63
CA ALA A 37 7.68 2.78 7.09
C ALA A 37 6.25 3.01 7.55
N LEU A 38 6.10 3.87 8.55
CA LEU A 38 4.84 4.56 8.83
C LEU A 38 4.80 5.78 7.91
N GLU A 39 4.23 5.55 6.74
CA GLU A 39 4.10 6.53 5.67
C GLU A 39 2.97 7.49 5.99
N HIS A 40 3.15 8.76 5.63
CA HIS A 40 2.07 9.74 5.64
C HIS A 40 1.27 9.65 4.34
N ILE A 41 -0.02 9.29 4.43
CA ILE A 41 -0.90 9.12 3.26
C ILE A 41 -0.96 10.43 2.46
N LEU A 42 -1.30 11.54 3.13
CA LEU A 42 -0.99 12.89 2.70
C LEU A 42 0.41 13.24 3.21
N ALA A 43 1.36 13.41 2.30
CA ALA A 43 2.75 13.71 2.65
C ALA A 43 2.87 15.02 3.46
N ILE A 44 3.80 15.06 4.42
CA ILE A 44 4.09 16.29 5.21
C ILE A 44 4.44 17.47 4.30
N ALA A 45 5.16 17.21 3.19
CA ALA A 45 5.52 18.22 2.20
C ALA A 45 4.28 18.89 1.56
N ASN A 46 3.14 18.20 1.56
CA ASN A 46 1.86 18.67 1.02
C ASN A 46 0.88 19.08 2.14
N GLY A 47 1.39 19.39 3.34
CA GLY A 47 0.56 19.82 4.47
C GLY A 47 -0.01 18.70 5.33
N GLY A 48 0.38 17.44 5.09
CA GLY A 48 -0.02 16.32 5.93
C GLY A 48 0.50 16.41 7.37
N VAL A 49 -0.25 15.82 8.30
CA VAL A 49 0.06 15.80 9.73
C VAL A 49 0.38 14.39 10.22
N THR A 50 1.17 14.26 11.28
CA THR A 50 1.39 12.97 11.93
C THR A 50 0.21 12.65 12.85
N SER A 51 -0.76 11.89 12.33
CA SER A 51 -1.90 11.33 13.05
C SER A 51 -2.18 9.90 12.59
N LEU A 52 -2.86 9.10 13.41
CA LEU A 52 -3.19 7.71 13.07
C LEU A 52 -4.04 7.60 11.78
N ASP A 53 -4.84 8.62 11.49
CA ASP A 53 -5.69 8.71 10.29
C ASP A 53 -4.91 9.12 9.03
N ASN A 54 -3.67 9.58 9.20
CA ASN A 54 -2.79 9.91 8.09
C ASN A 54 -1.55 8.99 8.03
N LEU A 55 -1.45 7.98 8.89
CA LEU A 55 -0.36 7.01 8.87
C LEU A 55 -0.85 5.71 8.22
N ALA A 56 -0.05 5.19 7.30
CA ALA A 56 -0.23 3.86 6.72
C ALA A 56 1.05 3.02 6.88
N LEU A 57 0.88 1.72 7.11
CA LEU A 57 2.00 0.77 7.09
C LEU A 57 2.39 0.51 5.62
N ALA A 58 3.60 0.90 5.22
CA ALA A 58 4.05 0.78 3.84
C ALA A 58 5.41 0.09 3.73
N CYS A 59 5.56 -0.85 2.80
CA CYS A 59 6.87 -1.42 2.49
C CYS A 59 7.76 -0.36 1.81
N GLY A 60 9.08 -0.54 1.88
CA GLY A 60 10.06 0.39 1.30
C GLY A 60 9.80 0.70 -0.18
N GLY A 61 9.39 -0.30 -0.96
CA GLY A 61 9.00 -0.12 -2.36
C GLY A 61 7.77 0.77 -2.55
N CYS A 62 6.66 0.52 -1.85
CA CYS A 62 5.45 1.33 -2.02
C CYS A 62 5.64 2.76 -1.52
N ASN A 63 6.23 2.92 -0.33
CA ASN A 63 6.55 4.24 0.23
C ASN A 63 7.49 5.03 -0.70
N GLY A 64 8.51 4.37 -1.27
CA GLY A 64 9.45 5.00 -2.20
C GLY A 64 8.79 5.44 -3.52
N HIS A 65 7.94 4.60 -4.12
CA HIS A 65 7.24 4.96 -5.36
C HIS A 65 6.15 6.01 -5.13
N LYS A 66 5.42 5.94 -4.01
CA LYS A 66 4.42 6.93 -3.65
C LYS A 66 5.07 8.28 -3.36
N ALA A 67 6.11 8.31 -2.53
CA ALA A 67 6.81 9.54 -2.13
C ALA A 67 5.84 10.66 -1.72
N VAL A 68 5.69 11.70 -2.54
CA VAL A 68 4.75 12.81 -2.30
C VAL A 68 3.49 12.76 -3.18
N LYS A 69 3.35 11.74 -4.04
CA LYS A 69 2.22 11.62 -4.97
C LYS A 69 0.91 11.42 -4.21
N GLN A 70 -0.11 12.17 -4.61
CA GLN A 70 -1.52 12.04 -4.17
C GLN A 70 -2.44 11.63 -5.33
N ALA A 71 -1.98 11.82 -6.56
CA ALA A 71 -2.68 11.46 -7.78
C ALA A 71 -1.69 10.90 -8.79
N ALA A 72 -2.20 10.13 -9.74
CA ALA A 72 -1.46 9.67 -10.91
C ALA A 72 -2.40 9.52 -12.11
N ILE A 73 -1.81 9.42 -13.30
CA ILE A 73 -2.56 9.13 -14.51
C ILE A 73 -3.04 7.68 -14.48
N ASP A 74 -4.35 7.47 -14.64
CA ASP A 74 -4.88 6.14 -14.92
C ASP A 74 -4.41 5.69 -16.32
N PRO A 75 -3.69 4.56 -16.44
CA PRO A 75 -3.22 4.09 -17.73
C PRO A 75 -4.34 3.81 -18.76
N ALA A 76 -5.56 3.49 -18.32
CA ALA A 76 -6.67 3.22 -19.25
C ALA A 76 -7.28 4.52 -19.79
N ASP A 77 -7.65 5.43 -18.90
CA ASP A 77 -8.45 6.62 -19.25
C ASP A 77 -7.57 7.84 -19.60
N GLN A 78 -6.27 7.79 -19.29
CA GLN A 78 -5.31 8.89 -19.44
C GLN A 78 -5.69 10.17 -18.66
N ILE A 79 -6.47 10.00 -17.59
CA ILE A 79 -6.92 11.07 -16.69
C ILE A 79 -6.18 10.96 -15.36
N SER A 80 -5.80 12.12 -14.81
CA SER A 80 -5.25 12.19 -13.45
C SER A 80 -6.33 11.91 -12.42
N VAL A 81 -6.16 10.86 -11.62
CA VAL A 81 -7.07 10.46 -10.55
C VAL A 81 -6.31 10.35 -9.23
N VAL A 82 -7.04 10.49 -8.13
CA VAL A 82 -6.48 10.34 -6.77
C VAL A 82 -6.01 8.90 -6.57
N LEU A 83 -4.91 8.72 -5.84
CA LEU A 83 -4.40 7.41 -5.47
C LEU A 83 -5.20 6.82 -4.31
N TYR A 84 -5.24 5.50 -4.21
CA TYR A 84 -5.92 4.78 -3.13
C TYR A 84 -5.51 5.29 -1.75
N HIS A 85 -6.51 5.54 -0.92
CA HIS A 85 -6.38 6.06 0.43
C HIS A 85 -6.76 4.98 1.47
N PRO A 86 -5.79 4.31 2.12
CA PRO A 86 -6.04 3.17 3.01
C PRO A 86 -7.03 3.40 4.17
N ARG A 87 -7.31 4.66 4.51
CA ARG A 87 -8.24 5.04 5.59
C ARG A 87 -9.62 5.48 5.11
N LEU A 88 -9.80 5.77 3.83
CA LEU A 88 -11.06 6.29 3.26
C LEU A 88 -11.66 5.32 2.24
N ASP A 89 -10.83 4.55 1.56
CA ASP A 89 -11.24 3.66 0.49
C ASP A 89 -11.35 2.21 0.99
N VAL A 90 -12.28 1.45 0.40
CA VAL A 90 -12.43 0.01 0.65
C VAL A 90 -11.60 -0.77 -0.35
N TRP A 91 -10.68 -1.62 0.13
CA TRP A 91 -9.74 -2.33 -0.75
C TRP A 91 -10.43 -3.11 -1.87
N GLY A 92 -11.49 -3.88 -1.53
CA GLY A 92 -12.23 -4.71 -2.49
C GLY A 92 -13.05 -3.95 -3.53
N GLU A 93 -13.26 -2.65 -3.36
CA GLU A 93 -13.89 -1.81 -4.38
C GLU A 93 -12.89 -1.38 -5.47
N HIS A 94 -11.61 -1.26 -5.10
CA HIS A 94 -10.56 -0.78 -6.01
C HIS A 94 -9.68 -1.89 -6.57
N PHE A 95 -9.58 -3.01 -5.86
CA PHE A 95 -8.64 -4.07 -6.18
C PHE A 95 -9.28 -5.46 -6.06
N CYS A 96 -8.79 -6.38 -6.89
CA CYS A 96 -8.87 -7.81 -6.63
C CYS A 96 -7.53 -8.47 -6.95
N TRP A 97 -7.42 -9.75 -6.62
CA TRP A 97 -6.31 -10.60 -7.05
C TRP A 97 -6.62 -11.21 -8.43
N SER A 98 -5.59 -11.41 -9.25
CA SER A 98 -5.65 -12.30 -10.40
C SER A 98 -6.03 -13.72 -9.97
N GLU A 99 -6.46 -14.56 -10.92
CA GLU A 99 -6.86 -15.94 -10.65
C GLU A 99 -5.75 -16.77 -9.98
N ASP A 100 -4.49 -16.52 -10.35
CA ASP A 100 -3.31 -17.14 -9.76
C ASP A 100 -2.79 -16.42 -8.49
N ALA A 101 -3.48 -15.38 -8.04
CA ALA A 101 -3.12 -14.49 -6.94
C ALA A 101 -1.71 -13.88 -7.02
N LEU A 102 -1.08 -13.82 -8.19
CA LEU A 102 0.25 -13.21 -8.34
C LEU A 102 0.17 -11.69 -8.54
N GLU A 103 -0.90 -11.19 -9.16
CA GLU A 103 -1.07 -9.79 -9.50
C GLU A 103 -2.28 -9.17 -8.81
N MET A 104 -2.13 -7.90 -8.41
CA MET A 104 -3.28 -7.06 -8.09
C MET A 104 -3.85 -6.49 -9.38
N ILE A 105 -5.18 -6.56 -9.53
CA ILE A 105 -5.93 -5.99 -10.64
C ILE A 105 -6.70 -4.78 -10.15
N GLY A 106 -6.63 -3.67 -10.90
CA GLY A 106 -7.35 -2.44 -10.58
C GLY A 106 -8.76 -2.46 -11.16
N LEU A 107 -9.77 -2.46 -10.30
CA LEU A 107 -11.19 -2.50 -10.67
C LEU A 107 -11.74 -1.12 -11.05
N THR A 108 -11.07 -0.07 -10.59
CA THR A 108 -11.43 1.35 -10.80
C THR A 108 -10.25 2.12 -11.35
N SER A 109 -10.48 3.35 -11.82
CA SER A 109 -9.41 4.26 -12.25
C SER A 109 -8.42 4.55 -11.11
N THR A 110 -8.90 4.80 -9.88
CA THR A 110 -8.08 4.89 -8.66
C THR A 110 -7.21 3.65 -8.47
N GLY A 111 -7.78 2.45 -8.61
CA GLY A 111 -7.05 1.19 -8.45
C GLY A 111 -5.95 1.02 -9.50
N ARG A 112 -6.27 1.20 -10.78
CA ARG A 112 -5.31 1.10 -11.88
C ARG A 112 -4.19 2.14 -11.77
N ALA A 113 -4.54 3.39 -11.49
CA ALA A 113 -3.56 4.46 -11.27
C ALA A 113 -2.64 4.15 -10.08
N THR A 114 -3.19 3.59 -9.00
CA THR A 114 -2.39 3.19 -7.82
C THR A 114 -1.43 2.05 -8.13
N ILE A 115 -1.89 1.00 -8.82
CA ILE A 115 -1.04 -0.12 -9.24
C ILE A 115 0.13 0.37 -10.09
N ALA A 116 -0.16 1.22 -11.08
CA ALA A 116 0.85 1.77 -11.98
C ALA A 116 1.83 2.70 -11.24
N ALA A 117 1.32 3.65 -10.44
CA ALA A 117 2.13 4.66 -9.78
C ALA A 117 3.03 4.09 -8.67
N LEU A 118 2.53 3.11 -7.91
CA LEU A 118 3.26 2.50 -6.79
C LEU A 118 3.99 1.21 -7.20
N GLN A 119 3.83 0.77 -8.45
CA GLN A 119 4.36 -0.50 -8.96
C GLN A 119 4.02 -1.67 -8.02
N LEU A 120 2.72 -1.84 -7.75
CA LEU A 120 2.21 -2.85 -6.80
C LEU A 120 2.46 -4.29 -7.29
N ASN A 121 2.71 -4.46 -8.59
CA ASN A 121 3.04 -5.72 -9.26
C ASN A 121 4.50 -5.78 -9.75
N ARG A 122 5.42 -5.02 -9.13
CA ARG A 122 6.85 -5.14 -9.44
C ARG A 122 7.36 -6.57 -9.18
N SER A 123 8.32 -7.03 -9.98
CA SER A 123 8.81 -8.42 -9.99
C SER A 123 9.15 -8.98 -8.61
N GLY A 124 9.80 -8.18 -7.75
CA GLY A 124 10.14 -8.61 -6.39
C GLY A 124 8.92 -8.94 -5.53
N VAL A 125 7.81 -8.21 -5.68
CA VAL A 125 6.56 -8.50 -4.94
C VAL A 125 5.89 -9.75 -5.48
N ILE A 126 5.80 -9.89 -6.81
CA ILE A 126 5.25 -11.09 -7.46
C ILE A 126 6.04 -12.34 -7.03
N ASN A 127 7.37 -12.26 -6.99
CA ASN A 127 8.22 -13.38 -6.60
C ASN A 127 7.97 -13.79 -5.14
N VAL A 128 7.79 -12.83 -4.23
CA VAL A 128 7.41 -13.13 -2.83
C VAL A 128 6.02 -13.77 -2.77
N ARG A 129 5.01 -13.24 -3.49
CA ARG A 129 3.68 -13.85 -3.56
C ARG A 129 3.74 -15.30 -4.03
N ARG A 130 4.53 -15.60 -5.06
CA ARG A 130 4.74 -16.96 -5.56
C ARG A 130 5.29 -17.90 -4.47
N LEU A 131 6.27 -17.46 -3.69
CA LEU A 131 6.81 -18.25 -2.58
C LEU A 131 5.79 -18.44 -1.45
N LEU A 132 4.98 -17.42 -1.16
CA LEU A 132 3.97 -17.48 -0.10
C LEU A 132 2.76 -18.32 -0.49
N ILE A 133 2.38 -18.39 -1.76
CA ILE A 133 1.35 -19.33 -2.26
C ILE A 133 1.78 -20.77 -1.97
N LEU A 134 3.05 -21.13 -2.20
CA LEU A 134 3.58 -22.48 -1.90
C LEU A 134 3.54 -22.83 -0.40
N ALA A 135 3.37 -21.84 0.46
CA ALA A 135 3.29 -21.99 1.91
C ALA A 135 1.89 -21.72 2.47
N ASP A 136 0.86 -21.58 1.61
CA ASP A 136 -0.51 -21.25 1.99
C ASP A 136 -0.64 -19.91 2.78
N LEU A 137 0.23 -18.95 2.50
CA LEU A 137 0.29 -17.62 3.14
C LEU A 137 -0.15 -16.48 2.19
N HIS A 138 -0.59 -16.80 0.97
CA HIS A 138 -1.07 -15.84 -0.02
C HIS A 138 -2.13 -16.47 -0.94
N PRO A 139 -3.18 -15.73 -1.37
CA PRO A 139 -3.52 -14.34 -1.02
C PRO A 139 -3.85 -14.19 0.47
N PRO A 140 -3.67 -13.00 1.07
CA PRO A 140 -4.02 -12.80 2.46
C PRO A 140 -5.55 -12.76 2.62
N ASP A 141 -6.04 -13.17 3.79
CA ASP A 141 -7.44 -12.98 4.16
C ASP A 141 -7.80 -11.48 4.11
N LEU A 142 -8.78 -11.16 3.26
CA LEU A 142 -9.32 -9.82 3.02
C LEU A 142 -10.52 -9.55 3.94
N ASP A 143 -10.41 -9.98 5.20
CA ASP A 143 -11.35 -9.61 6.26
C ASP A 143 -10.89 -8.37 7.03
#